data_AF-A0A2W1LJQ6-F1
#
_entry.id   AF-A0A2W1LJQ6-F1
#
_cell.length_a   1.000
_cell.length_b   1.000
_cell.length_c   1.000
_cell.angle_alpha   90.00
_cell.angle_beta   90.00
_cell.angle_gamma   90.00
#
_symmetry.space_group_name_H-M   'P 1'
#
loop_
_entity.id
_entity.type
_entity.pdbx_description
1 polymer ?
#
loop_
_entity_poly.entity_id
_entity_poly.type
_entity_poly.pdbx_seq_one_letter_code
_entity_poly.pdbx_strand_id
1 'polypeptide(L)'
;MPPAKPATAPTTNYGGTGDPLNEILYSKKQYDSGNKGWAANNATQYYGKLTPEEAALVKGMNTQQLEAYINNKNKTSNTLTTTDPRAPQPELPPMPAMPSAPSNGGYTSPVNMGEYAPMTREQIEAEAQARIDAQIREREAAAKQAKEGMQTSYNRMYENINEDRALENSYNERNLSPFSGKSDYALGMVEQQRGRTDRENQQDLQSRLASIDVSLKDFIDATPEQKQAMMNELTRMEREYGLAADAQAFGQFDSNRNYGLNYAGVYGYGPGGQMTAAMQNQMFSQGIQEGQLTGMYKGQSTLDNKRFNVDTALAYGDRAGMILTPQQDVSGYPRQIQSGKAPQTLEGQNQQFQQGMQQKQFDRGVYESDRSYQYTQGRDKVADAQWEREFNRIKEQQGMQNALAWAQQNLNQAEFDDRSAQGWAGLDWQMQQGGSAGYSYNGMTSSQVLSSVRKLYADEDGMLPTEGKSREEMFETVADFGLPPDQTRQVLFSLGFSKEEVDSMLGNYPGK
;
A
#
# COMPACT_ATOMS: atom_id res chain seq x y z
N MET A 1 35.31 -27.98 -34.52
CA MET A 1 34.90 -26.56 -34.60
C MET A 1 34.27 -26.21 -33.25
N PRO A 2 34.76 -25.18 -32.53
CA PRO A 2 34.10 -24.75 -31.30
C PRO A 2 32.73 -24.11 -31.62
N PRO A 3 31.70 -24.31 -30.78
CA PRO A 3 30.39 -23.72 -31.00
C PRO A 3 30.46 -22.19 -30.83
N ALA A 4 29.75 -21.49 -31.70
CA ALA A 4 29.70 -20.03 -31.71
C ALA A 4 29.12 -19.49 -30.40
N LYS A 5 29.80 -18.48 -29.85
CA LYS A 5 29.39 -17.75 -28.65
C LYS A 5 28.01 -17.12 -28.89
N PRO A 6 27.01 -17.33 -28.01
CA PRO A 6 25.69 -16.76 -28.18
C PRO A 6 25.74 -15.23 -28.12
N ALA A 7 25.00 -14.58 -29.01
CA ALA A 7 24.87 -13.14 -29.06
C ALA A 7 24.11 -12.65 -27.82
N THR A 8 24.76 -11.80 -27.01
CA THR A 8 24.15 -11.11 -25.89
C THR A 8 23.08 -10.12 -26.37
N ALA A 9 21.89 -10.16 -25.76
CA ALA A 9 20.82 -9.20 -25.98
C ALA A 9 21.27 -7.76 -25.63
N PRO A 10 20.75 -6.73 -26.32
CA PRO A 10 21.12 -5.35 -26.06
C PRO A 10 20.64 -4.91 -24.66
N THR A 11 21.58 -4.67 -23.76
CA THR A 11 21.34 -3.92 -22.52
C THR A 11 21.06 -2.46 -22.87
N THR A 12 19.86 -1.96 -22.55
CA THR A 12 19.53 -0.53 -22.63
C THR A 12 20.23 0.24 -21.53
N ASN A 13 21.52 0.46 -21.74
CA ASN A 13 22.37 1.22 -20.84
C ASN A 13 22.06 2.72 -21.02
N TYR A 14 21.12 3.25 -20.22
CA TYR A 14 20.68 4.67 -20.25
C TYR A 14 21.74 5.68 -19.74
N GLY A 15 23.02 5.28 -19.69
CA GLY A 15 24.18 6.14 -19.37
C GLY A 15 25.34 5.97 -20.37
N GLY A 16 25.05 5.47 -21.58
CA GLY A 16 26.03 5.36 -22.65
C GLY A 16 26.08 6.61 -23.52
N THR A 17 27.24 7.27 -23.54
CA THR A 17 27.57 8.41 -24.41
C THR A 17 27.21 8.11 -25.87
N GLY A 18 26.12 8.67 -26.39
CA GLY A 18 25.80 8.48 -27.81
C GLY A 18 24.62 9.29 -28.33
N ASP A 19 23.45 9.15 -27.73
CA ASP A 19 22.23 9.78 -28.22
C ASP A 19 21.81 10.97 -27.33
N PRO A 20 21.85 12.21 -27.84
CA PRO A 20 21.42 13.39 -27.10
C PRO A 20 20.00 13.27 -26.53
N LEU A 21 19.09 12.54 -27.19
CA LEU A 21 17.72 12.36 -26.69
C LEU A 21 17.67 11.48 -25.43
N ASN A 22 18.45 10.40 -25.38
CA ASN A 22 18.51 9.52 -24.22
C ASN A 22 19.14 10.22 -23.00
N GLU A 23 20.12 11.08 -23.24
CA GLU A 23 20.76 11.90 -22.21
C GLU A 23 19.82 12.99 -21.65
N ILE A 24 19.00 13.58 -22.52
CA ILE A 24 17.94 14.51 -22.09
C ILE A 24 16.86 13.75 -21.30
N LEU A 25 16.48 12.54 -21.71
CA LEU A 25 15.54 11.68 -20.97
C LEU A 25 16.07 11.33 -19.59
N TYR A 26 17.34 10.92 -19.49
CA TYR A 26 18.00 10.66 -18.21
C TYR A 26 17.99 11.91 -17.32
N SER A 27 18.34 13.07 -17.88
CA SER A 27 18.32 14.35 -17.14
C SER A 27 16.92 14.68 -16.63
N LYS A 28 15.86 14.47 -17.42
CA LYS A 28 14.47 14.69 -16.98
C LYS A 28 14.05 13.72 -15.85
N LYS A 29 14.41 12.43 -15.94
CA LYS A 29 14.17 11.47 -14.84
C LYS A 29 14.86 11.90 -13.54
N GLN A 30 16.08 12.42 -13.63
CA GLN A 30 16.81 12.97 -12.48
C GLN A 30 16.16 14.26 -11.93
N TYR A 31 15.60 15.11 -12.80
CA TYR A 31 14.83 16.29 -12.39
C TYR A 31 13.58 15.90 -11.59
N ASP A 32 12.83 14.91 -12.07
CA ASP A 32 11.63 14.37 -11.41
C ASP A 32 11.96 13.71 -10.07
N SER A 33 13.16 13.14 -9.93
CA SER A 33 13.69 12.58 -8.68
C SER A 33 14.28 13.63 -7.72
N GLY A 34 14.10 14.92 -7.99
CA GLY A 34 14.50 16.01 -7.09
C GLY A 34 15.90 16.60 -7.35
N ASN A 35 16.70 16.02 -8.24
CA ASN A 35 18.05 16.53 -8.56
C ASN A 35 18.02 17.66 -9.61
N LYS A 36 17.24 18.71 -9.33
CA LYS A 36 16.85 19.74 -10.31
C LYS A 36 18.04 20.52 -10.88
N GLY A 37 19.00 20.88 -10.04
CA GLY A 37 20.16 21.69 -10.44
C GLY A 37 21.12 20.96 -11.38
N TRP A 38 21.49 19.72 -11.05
CA TRP A 38 22.33 18.89 -11.91
C TRP A 38 21.61 18.58 -13.22
N ALA A 39 20.32 18.19 -13.15
CA ALA A 39 19.53 17.82 -14.31
C ALA A 39 19.38 18.96 -15.33
N ALA A 40 19.13 20.19 -14.86
CA ALA A 40 19.03 21.36 -15.73
C ALA A 40 20.36 21.67 -16.45
N ASN A 41 21.47 21.61 -15.71
CA ASN A 41 22.80 21.84 -16.27
C ASN A 41 23.18 20.74 -17.27
N ASN A 42 22.90 19.48 -16.94
CA ASN A 42 23.20 18.34 -17.79
C ASN A 42 22.34 18.35 -19.06
N ALA A 43 21.04 18.64 -18.98
CA ALA A 43 20.18 18.69 -20.17
C ALA A 43 20.61 19.81 -21.14
N THR A 44 21.10 20.94 -20.63
CA THR A 44 21.50 22.10 -21.45
C THR A 44 22.60 21.77 -22.45
N GLN A 45 23.61 20.98 -22.08
CA GLN A 45 24.67 20.57 -23.00
C GLN A 45 24.21 19.63 -24.12
N TYR A 46 23.09 18.93 -23.93
CA TYR A 46 22.56 17.99 -24.93
C TYR A 46 21.52 18.64 -25.85
N TYR A 47 20.79 19.66 -25.40
CA TYR A 47 19.92 20.45 -26.30
C TYR A 47 20.72 21.11 -27.44
N GLY A 48 21.96 21.52 -27.20
CA GLY A 48 22.84 22.06 -28.24
C GLY A 48 23.32 21.05 -29.28
N LYS A 49 23.09 19.74 -29.04
CA LYS A 49 23.43 18.65 -29.98
C LYS A 49 22.24 18.20 -30.83
N LEU A 50 21.03 18.70 -30.56
CA LEU A 50 19.83 18.47 -31.36
C LEU A 50 19.70 19.56 -32.45
N THR A 51 18.90 19.32 -33.48
CA THR A 51 18.50 20.41 -34.38
C THR A 51 17.64 21.43 -33.64
N PRO A 52 17.59 22.70 -34.07
CA PRO A 52 16.77 23.72 -33.41
C PRO A 52 15.29 23.33 -33.28
N GLU A 53 14.72 22.68 -34.31
CA GLU A 53 13.32 22.21 -34.30
C GLU A 53 13.12 21.07 -33.30
N GLU A 54 14.04 20.11 -33.26
CA GLU A 54 13.96 18.96 -32.34
C GLU A 54 14.19 19.40 -30.88
N ALA A 55 15.13 20.32 -30.65
CA ALA A 55 15.36 20.91 -29.34
C ALA A 55 14.12 21.66 -28.82
N ALA A 56 13.46 22.46 -29.68
CA ALA A 56 12.24 23.18 -29.31
C ALA A 56 11.08 22.23 -28.96
N LEU A 57 10.92 21.16 -29.75
CA LEU A 57 9.92 20.12 -29.51
C LEU A 57 10.17 19.39 -28.18
N VAL A 58 11.40 18.90 -27.96
CA VAL A 58 11.76 18.10 -26.77
C VAL A 58 11.74 18.93 -25.48
N LYS A 59 12.05 20.23 -25.55
CA LYS A 59 12.05 21.12 -24.37
C LYS A 59 10.68 21.23 -23.70
N GLY A 60 9.60 21.15 -24.49
CA GLY A 60 8.21 21.18 -24.00
C GLY A 60 7.67 19.83 -23.52
N MET A 61 8.36 18.72 -23.77
CA MET A 61 7.90 17.39 -23.39
C MET A 61 8.18 17.08 -21.92
N ASN A 62 7.24 16.43 -21.24
CA ASN A 62 7.52 15.76 -19.97
C ASN A 62 8.29 14.44 -20.20
N THR A 63 8.73 13.78 -19.12
CA THR A 63 9.53 12.55 -19.18
C THR A 63 8.87 11.44 -20.01
N GLN A 64 7.58 11.20 -19.80
CA GLN A 64 6.81 10.17 -20.51
C GLN A 64 6.65 10.49 -22.01
N GLN A 65 6.38 11.76 -22.33
CA GLN A 65 6.26 12.21 -23.72
C GLN A 65 7.57 12.07 -24.49
N LEU A 66 8.71 12.39 -23.85
CA LEU A 66 10.02 12.22 -24.47
C LEU A 66 10.37 10.74 -24.66
N GLU A 67 10.05 9.89 -23.69
CA GLU A 67 10.26 8.44 -23.81
C GLU A 67 9.42 7.85 -24.96
N ALA A 68 8.16 8.25 -25.10
CA ALA A 68 7.32 7.87 -26.23
C ALA A 68 7.86 8.39 -27.58
N TYR A 69 8.36 9.63 -27.62
CA TYR A 69 8.97 10.23 -28.80
C TYR A 69 10.20 9.44 -29.26
N ILE A 70 11.12 9.12 -28.35
CA ILE A 70 12.33 8.32 -28.63
C ILE A 70 11.94 6.94 -29.17
N ASN A 71 10.99 6.26 -28.53
CA ASN A 71 10.52 4.95 -28.95
C ASN A 71 9.90 4.97 -30.37
N ASN A 72 9.16 6.02 -30.71
CA ASN A 72 8.60 6.17 -32.05
C ASN A 72 9.65 6.50 -33.12
N LYS A 73 10.66 7.33 -32.78
CA LYS A 73 11.79 7.66 -33.67
C LYS A 73 12.65 6.43 -34.01
N ASN A 74 12.86 5.56 -33.02
CA ASN A 74 13.58 4.30 -33.21
C ASN A 74 12.80 3.29 -34.07
N LYS A 75 11.46 3.27 -33.96
CA LYS A 75 10.60 2.43 -34.82
C LYS A 75 10.64 2.85 -36.29
N THR A 76 10.61 4.15 -36.56
CA THR A 76 10.64 4.70 -37.94
C THR A 76 12.01 4.56 -38.60
N SER A 77 13.10 4.59 -37.81
CA SER A 77 14.46 4.40 -38.34
C SER A 77 14.76 2.95 -38.77
N ASN A 78 14.08 1.96 -38.17
CA ASN A 78 14.27 0.54 -38.49
C ASN A 78 13.49 0.02 -39.71
N THR A 79 12.74 0.87 -40.43
CA THR A 79 11.92 0.47 -41.59
C THR A 79 12.45 0.94 -42.94
N LEU A 80 13.67 1.48 -43.01
CA LEU A 80 14.31 1.88 -44.27
C LEU A 80 15.53 1.02 -44.58
N THR A 81 15.29 -0.20 -45.08
CA THR A 81 16.26 -0.93 -45.88
C THR A 81 15.70 -1.22 -47.27
N THR A 82 16.34 -0.57 -48.25
CA THR A 82 16.37 -0.86 -49.70
C THR A 82 15.13 -0.51 -50.53
N THR A 83 15.21 0.60 -51.28
CA THR A 83 14.57 0.74 -52.60
C THR A 83 15.59 1.29 -53.60
N ASP A 84 15.90 0.46 -54.60
CA ASP A 84 16.48 0.85 -55.89
C ASP A 84 15.32 1.36 -56.80
N PRO A 85 15.51 2.31 -57.73
CA PRO A 85 14.44 3.16 -58.23
C PRO A 85 13.79 2.61 -59.49
N ARG A 86 12.46 2.52 -59.51
CA ARG A 86 11.69 2.74 -60.74
C ARG A 86 10.21 3.04 -60.46
N ALA A 87 9.76 4.19 -60.95
CA ALA A 87 8.36 4.58 -61.08
C ALA A 87 7.64 3.70 -62.13
N PRO A 88 6.30 3.55 -62.06
CA PRO A 88 5.41 4.61 -62.52
C PRO A 88 4.20 4.91 -61.60
N GLN A 89 3.58 6.07 -61.88
CA GLN A 89 2.40 6.65 -61.22
C GLN A 89 1.16 5.74 -61.26
N PRO A 90 0.27 5.80 -60.25
CA PRO A 90 -1.12 5.37 -60.38
C PRO A 90 -2.01 6.52 -60.89
N GLU A 91 -2.67 6.28 -62.03
CA GLU A 91 -3.83 7.07 -62.47
C GLU A 91 -5.00 6.87 -61.50
N LEU A 92 -5.66 7.97 -61.12
CA LEU A 92 -6.90 7.94 -60.35
C LEU A 92 -8.06 7.49 -61.26
N PRO A 93 -8.91 6.53 -60.84
CA PRO A 93 -10.09 6.18 -61.60
C PRO A 93 -11.11 7.34 -61.61
N PRO A 94 -11.84 7.55 -62.72
CA PRO A 94 -12.86 8.59 -62.80
C PRO A 94 -13.98 8.32 -61.79
N MET A 95 -14.34 9.35 -61.03
CA MET A 95 -15.50 9.32 -60.13
C MET A 95 -16.78 8.97 -60.92
N PRO A 96 -17.60 8.01 -60.46
CA PRO A 96 -18.90 7.77 -61.07
C PRO A 96 -19.83 8.96 -60.82
N ALA A 97 -20.53 9.38 -61.87
CA ALA A 97 -21.50 10.46 -61.85
C ALA A 97 -22.58 10.22 -60.78
N MET A 98 -22.86 11.26 -59.97
CA MET A 98 -23.97 11.27 -59.04
C MET A 98 -25.30 11.12 -59.79
N PRO A 99 -26.13 10.10 -59.49
CA PRO A 99 -27.48 10.07 -60.00
C PRO A 99 -28.33 11.10 -59.25
N SER A 100 -28.91 12.00 -60.04
CA SER A 100 -29.99 12.91 -59.68
C SER A 100 -31.16 12.16 -59.02
N ALA A 101 -31.68 12.76 -57.95
CA ALA A 101 -32.85 12.32 -57.19
C ALA A 101 -34.10 12.11 -58.06
N PRO A 102 -34.89 11.09 -57.73
CA PRO A 102 -36.35 11.21 -57.68
C PRO A 102 -36.81 10.95 -56.24
N SER A 103 -37.56 11.89 -55.65
CA SER A 103 -39.02 11.80 -55.60
C SER A 103 -39.53 10.53 -54.92
N ASN A 104 -39.75 10.66 -53.61
CA ASN A 104 -40.96 10.28 -52.89
C ASN A 104 -41.64 8.95 -53.29
N GLY A 105 -41.47 7.92 -52.45
CA GLY A 105 -42.39 6.77 -52.43
C GLY A 105 -41.75 5.46 -51.99
N GLY A 106 -42.10 4.99 -50.79
CA GLY A 106 -41.99 3.57 -50.41
C GLY A 106 -40.68 3.15 -49.73
N TYR A 107 -40.67 3.12 -48.41
CA TYR A 107 -39.66 2.41 -47.62
C TYR A 107 -39.85 0.90 -47.79
N THR A 108 -39.09 0.28 -48.68
CA THR A 108 -38.67 -1.12 -48.53
C THR A 108 -37.15 -1.11 -48.55
N SER A 109 -36.53 -1.18 -47.36
CA SER A 109 -35.08 -1.35 -47.26
C SER A 109 -34.68 -2.66 -47.94
N PRO A 110 -33.90 -2.65 -49.04
CA PRO A 110 -33.23 -3.86 -49.47
C PRO A 110 -32.17 -4.14 -48.41
N VAL A 111 -32.37 -5.20 -47.62
CA VAL A 111 -31.31 -5.76 -46.81
C VAL A 111 -30.26 -6.25 -47.81
N ASN A 112 -29.25 -5.42 -48.06
CA ASN A 112 -28.07 -5.80 -48.83
C ASN A 112 -27.32 -6.82 -47.96
N MET A 113 -27.74 -8.08 -48.07
CA MET A 113 -27.02 -9.24 -47.55
C MET A 113 -25.75 -9.38 -48.37
N GLY A 114 -24.80 -8.47 -48.11
CA GLY A 114 -23.44 -8.60 -48.60
C GLY A 114 -22.97 -10.00 -48.23
N GLU A 115 -22.61 -10.75 -49.25
CA GLU A 115 -22.17 -12.13 -49.18
C GLU A 115 -20.98 -12.19 -48.20
N TYR A 116 -21.24 -12.57 -46.95
CA TYR A 116 -20.20 -12.78 -45.95
C TYR A 116 -19.43 -14.02 -46.38
N ALA A 117 -18.33 -13.81 -47.10
CA ALA A 117 -17.36 -14.87 -47.33
C ALA A 117 -16.90 -15.38 -45.96
N PRO A 118 -17.11 -16.67 -45.64
CA PRO A 118 -16.70 -17.20 -44.35
C PRO A 118 -15.18 -17.05 -44.22
N MET A 119 -14.73 -16.52 -43.08
CA MET A 119 -13.30 -16.41 -42.78
C MET A 119 -12.64 -17.78 -42.92
N THR A 120 -11.49 -17.80 -43.56
CA THR A 120 -10.67 -19.02 -43.66
C THR A 120 -10.14 -19.41 -42.28
N ARG A 121 -9.84 -20.70 -42.10
CA ARG A 121 -9.27 -21.20 -40.84
C ARG A 121 -7.99 -20.45 -40.41
N GLU A 122 -7.11 -20.12 -41.37
CA GLU A 122 -5.91 -19.31 -41.11
C GLU A 122 -6.25 -17.90 -40.60
N GLN A 123 -7.29 -17.26 -41.14
CA GLN A 123 -7.74 -15.95 -40.65
C GLN A 123 -8.29 -16.03 -39.23
N ILE A 124 -9.03 -17.10 -38.91
CA ILE A 124 -9.55 -17.33 -37.55
C ILE A 124 -8.41 -17.57 -36.55
N GLU A 125 -7.43 -18.40 -36.92
CA GLU A 125 -6.25 -18.69 -36.08
C GLU A 125 -5.39 -17.43 -35.89
N ALA A 126 -5.17 -16.64 -36.95
CA ALA A 126 -4.43 -15.38 -36.87
C ALA A 126 -5.14 -14.32 -36.02
N GLU A 127 -6.46 -14.18 -36.15
CA GLU A 127 -7.24 -13.25 -35.32
C GLU A 127 -7.24 -13.69 -33.85
N ALA A 128 -7.37 -15.00 -33.58
CA ALA A 128 -7.28 -15.54 -32.22
C ALA A 128 -5.92 -15.25 -31.59
N GLN A 129 -4.82 -15.49 -32.31
CA GLN A 129 -3.48 -15.19 -31.81
C GLN A 129 -3.29 -13.69 -31.56
N ALA A 130 -3.74 -12.82 -32.48
CA ALA A 130 -3.65 -11.37 -32.30
C ALA A 130 -4.41 -10.87 -31.05
N ARG A 131 -5.56 -11.48 -30.74
CA ARG A 131 -6.33 -11.18 -29.52
C ARG A 131 -5.60 -11.64 -28.25
N ILE A 132 -4.97 -12.82 -28.27
CA ILE A 132 -4.15 -13.31 -27.15
C ILE A 132 -2.95 -12.37 -26.93
N ASP A 133 -2.23 -12.00 -27.98
CA ASP A 133 -1.07 -11.11 -27.90
C ASP A 133 -1.45 -9.69 -27.43
N ALA A 134 -2.65 -9.23 -27.78
CA ALA A 134 -3.18 -7.96 -27.27
C ALA A 134 -3.48 -8.04 -25.76
N GLN A 135 -4.11 -9.12 -25.30
CA GLN A 135 -4.36 -9.34 -23.87
C GLN A 135 -3.07 -9.49 -23.06
N ILE A 136 -2.05 -10.16 -23.61
CA ILE A 136 -0.74 -10.28 -22.94
C ILE A 136 -0.10 -8.90 -22.76
N ARG A 137 -0.08 -8.08 -23.81
CA ARG A 137 0.48 -6.71 -23.75
C ARG A 137 -0.27 -5.82 -22.75
N GLU A 138 -1.59 -5.93 -22.69
CA GLU A 138 -2.40 -5.19 -21.72
C GLU A 138 -2.06 -5.59 -20.28
N ARG A 139 -1.90 -6.89 -20.01
CA ARG A 139 -1.50 -7.40 -18.69
C ARG A 139 -0.09 -6.97 -18.30
N GLU A 140 0.85 -7.02 -19.23
CA GLU A 140 2.24 -6.57 -19.01
C GLU A 140 2.28 -5.08 -18.67
N ALA A 141 1.54 -4.25 -19.41
CA ALA A 141 1.44 -2.82 -19.14
C ALA A 141 0.83 -2.53 -17.77
N ALA A 142 -0.25 -3.23 -17.39
CA ALA A 142 -0.88 -3.07 -16.10
C ALA A 142 0.02 -3.52 -14.94
N ALA A 143 0.75 -4.63 -15.08
CA ALA A 143 1.69 -5.08 -14.06
C ALA A 143 2.88 -4.11 -13.90
N LYS A 144 3.35 -3.53 -15.00
CA LYS A 144 4.36 -2.46 -14.97
C LYS A 144 3.83 -1.21 -14.26
N GLN A 145 2.59 -0.79 -14.54
CA GLN A 145 1.96 0.34 -13.86
C GLN A 145 1.79 0.08 -12.35
N ALA A 146 1.37 -1.12 -11.95
CA ALA A 146 1.27 -1.50 -10.54
C ALA A 146 2.64 -1.44 -9.84
N LYS A 147 3.70 -1.94 -10.49
CA LYS A 147 5.09 -1.83 -10.01
C LYS A 147 5.52 -0.38 -9.78
N GLU A 148 5.30 0.49 -10.76
CA GLU A 148 5.63 1.93 -10.66
C GLU A 148 4.81 2.63 -9.55
N GLY A 149 3.54 2.24 -9.40
CA GLY A 149 2.67 2.68 -8.32
C GLY A 149 3.22 2.31 -6.93
N MET A 150 3.61 1.05 -6.72
CA MET A 150 4.21 0.61 -5.44
C MET A 150 5.52 1.32 -5.14
N GLN A 151 6.40 1.49 -6.14
CA GLN A 151 7.64 2.25 -5.97
C GLN A 151 7.35 3.68 -5.51
N THR A 152 6.38 4.33 -6.14
CA THR A 152 5.98 5.70 -5.78
C THR A 152 5.38 5.77 -4.38
N SER A 153 4.46 4.87 -4.04
CA SER A 153 3.84 4.80 -2.71
C SER A 153 4.87 4.51 -1.62
N TYR A 154 5.84 3.64 -1.89
CA TYR A 154 6.90 3.32 -0.95
C TYR A 154 7.82 4.52 -0.72
N ASN A 155 8.23 5.21 -1.79
CA ASN A 155 9.05 6.42 -1.66
C ASN A 155 8.35 7.49 -0.81
N ARG A 156 7.04 7.70 -1.02
CA ARG A 156 6.25 8.63 -0.17
C ARG A 156 6.15 8.16 1.28
N MET A 157 5.93 6.87 1.52
CA MET A 157 5.91 6.33 2.89
C MET A 157 7.25 6.58 3.58
N TYR A 158 8.36 6.36 2.87
CA TYR A 158 9.70 6.60 3.38
C TYR A 158 9.95 8.09 3.67
N GLU A 159 9.49 8.99 2.80
CA GLU A 159 9.51 10.44 3.03
C GLU A 159 8.73 10.80 4.29
N ASN A 160 7.49 10.32 4.45
CA ASN A 160 6.67 10.57 5.64
C ASN A 160 7.33 10.05 6.93
N ILE A 161 7.94 8.86 6.89
CA ILE A 161 8.67 8.30 8.05
C ILE A 161 9.86 9.20 8.42
N ASN A 162 10.58 9.72 7.42
CA ASN A 162 11.69 10.63 7.67
C ASN A 162 11.23 11.98 8.22
N GLU A 163 10.11 12.51 7.74
CA GLU A 163 9.50 13.73 8.27
C GLU A 163 9.03 13.56 9.72
N ASP A 164 8.32 12.48 10.03
CA ASP A 164 7.88 12.14 11.39
C ASP A 164 9.06 12.01 12.35
N ARG A 165 10.17 11.41 11.90
CA ARG A 165 11.38 11.27 12.69
C ARG A 165 12.13 12.58 12.87
N ALA A 166 12.18 13.43 11.86
CA ALA A 166 12.75 14.77 12.01
C ALA A 166 11.99 15.58 13.07
N LEU A 167 10.66 15.44 13.11
CA LEU A 167 9.83 16.02 14.16
C LEU A 167 10.12 15.40 15.53
N GLU A 168 10.17 14.07 15.63
CA GLU A 168 10.47 13.37 16.89
C GLU A 168 11.86 13.72 17.44
N ASN A 169 12.88 13.78 16.58
CA ASN A 169 14.21 14.22 16.93
C ASN A 169 14.19 15.66 17.46
N SER A 170 13.48 16.57 16.81
CA SER A 170 13.32 17.95 17.30
C SER A 170 12.62 18.02 18.66
N TYR A 171 11.63 17.15 18.90
CA TYR A 171 10.97 17.03 20.21
C TYR A 171 11.93 16.48 21.28
N ASN A 172 12.71 15.45 20.94
CA ASN A 172 13.68 14.84 21.84
C ASN A 172 14.79 15.83 22.18
N GLU A 173 15.31 16.59 21.22
CA GLU A 173 16.29 17.66 21.44
C GLU A 173 15.78 18.73 22.41
N ARG A 174 14.48 19.06 22.36
CA ARG A 174 13.87 20.05 23.27
C ARG A 174 13.65 19.50 24.67
N ASN A 175 13.36 18.20 24.79
CA ASN A 175 13.03 17.56 26.07
C ASN A 175 14.25 16.99 26.79
N LEU A 176 15.32 16.65 26.08
CA LEU A 176 16.57 16.21 26.67
C LEU A 176 17.38 17.43 27.08
N SER A 177 17.60 17.57 28.39
CA SER A 177 18.47 18.62 28.91
C SER A 177 19.88 18.48 28.27
N PRO A 178 20.42 19.55 27.66
CA PRO A 178 21.73 19.53 26.99
C PRO A 178 22.89 19.25 27.96
N PHE A 179 22.62 19.19 29.27
CA PHE A 179 23.61 18.94 30.31
C PHE A 179 23.61 17.51 30.85
N SER A 180 22.72 16.63 30.37
CA SER A 180 22.60 15.29 30.98
C SER A 180 23.74 14.34 30.62
N GLY A 181 24.55 14.63 29.60
CA GLY A 181 25.68 13.82 29.12
C GLY A 181 25.32 12.42 28.59
N LYS A 182 24.13 11.92 28.93
CA LYS A 182 23.56 10.64 28.49
C LYS A 182 22.68 10.80 27.25
N SER A 183 22.27 12.02 26.89
CA SER A 183 21.35 12.27 25.77
C SER A 183 21.93 11.90 24.41
N ASP A 184 23.15 12.34 24.10
CA ASP A 184 23.69 12.26 22.74
C ASP A 184 24.03 10.83 22.34
N TYR A 185 24.57 10.06 23.30
CA TYR A 185 24.86 8.64 23.06
C TYR A 185 23.58 7.81 22.89
N ALA A 186 22.55 8.07 23.71
CA ALA A 186 21.27 7.36 23.60
C ALA A 186 20.52 7.72 22.30
N LEU A 187 20.51 9.00 21.91
CA LEU A 187 19.99 9.45 20.62
C LEU A 187 20.74 8.80 19.46
N GLY A 188 22.08 8.80 19.49
CA GLY A 188 22.89 8.18 18.46
C GLY A 188 22.64 6.68 18.30
N MET A 189 22.42 5.95 19.40
CA MET A 189 22.05 4.52 19.36
C MET A 189 20.68 4.30 18.73
N VAL A 190 19.68 5.12 19.08
CA VAL A 190 18.33 5.05 18.51
C VAL A 190 18.34 5.38 17.02
N GLU A 191 19.05 6.44 16.61
CA GLU A 191 19.22 6.81 15.21
C GLU A 191 19.95 5.72 14.41
N GLN A 192 20.98 5.11 14.99
CA GLN A 192 21.72 4.04 14.33
C GLN A 192 20.85 2.78 14.15
N GLN A 193 20.05 2.40 15.15
CA GLN A 193 19.12 1.27 15.04
C GLN A 193 18.05 1.55 13.97
N ARG A 194 17.42 2.72 14.02
CA ARG A 194 16.42 3.16 13.02
C ARG A 194 17.01 3.15 11.61
N GLY A 195 18.20 3.71 11.43
CA GLY A 195 18.89 3.75 10.14
C GLY A 195 19.35 2.39 9.63
N ARG A 196 19.47 1.35 10.49
CA ARG A 196 19.69 -0.04 10.05
C ARG A 196 18.39 -0.66 9.56
N THR A 197 17.34 -0.63 10.36
CA THR A 197 16.02 -1.19 10.01
C THR A 197 15.48 -0.61 8.71
N ASP A 198 15.65 0.71 8.50
CA ASP A 198 15.25 1.36 7.26
C ASP A 198 16.01 0.86 6.03
N ARG A 199 17.34 0.74 6.16
CA ARG A 199 18.18 0.23 5.06
C ARG A 199 17.83 -1.21 4.74
N GLU A 200 17.55 -2.02 5.76
CA GLU A 200 17.11 -3.41 5.58
C GLU A 200 15.76 -3.47 4.85
N ASN A 201 14.76 -2.70 5.30
CA ASN A 201 13.45 -2.64 4.63
C ASN A 201 13.55 -2.11 3.19
N GLN A 202 14.40 -1.11 2.95
CA GLN A 202 14.62 -0.56 1.62
C GLN A 202 15.32 -1.57 0.70
N GLN A 203 16.32 -2.29 1.21
CA GLN A 203 17.00 -3.33 0.45
C GLN A 203 16.08 -4.52 0.16
N ASP A 204 15.23 -4.94 1.10
CA ASP A 204 14.26 -6.01 0.89
C ASP A 204 13.27 -5.64 -0.21
N LEU A 205 12.64 -4.46 -0.12
CA LEU A 205 11.71 -4.01 -1.15
C LEU A 205 12.40 -3.87 -2.51
N GLN A 206 13.60 -3.27 -2.58
CA GLN A 206 14.32 -3.15 -3.85
C GLN A 206 14.64 -4.52 -4.44
N SER A 207 15.00 -5.50 -3.61
CA SER A 207 15.27 -6.87 -4.05
C SER A 207 14.02 -7.55 -4.58
N ARG A 208 12.86 -7.37 -3.93
CA ARG A 208 11.58 -7.92 -4.39
C ARG A 208 11.05 -7.23 -5.65
N LEU A 209 11.18 -5.91 -5.74
CA LEU A 209 10.83 -5.19 -6.96
C LEU A 209 11.73 -5.57 -8.14
N ALA A 210 13.01 -5.85 -7.88
CA ALA A 210 13.92 -6.36 -8.89
C ALA A 210 13.57 -7.79 -9.32
N SER A 211 13.17 -8.69 -8.40
CA SER A 211 12.73 -10.05 -8.75
C SER A 211 11.45 -10.04 -9.58
N ILE A 212 10.52 -9.13 -9.28
CA ILE A 212 9.33 -8.86 -10.10
C ILE A 212 9.73 -8.34 -11.49
N ASP A 213 10.73 -7.47 -11.59
CA ASP A 213 11.19 -6.95 -12.90
C ASP A 213 11.76 -8.06 -13.80
N VAL A 214 12.49 -9.02 -13.21
CA VAL A 214 12.95 -10.21 -13.92
C VAL A 214 11.75 -11.07 -14.35
N SER A 215 10.81 -11.31 -13.43
CA SER A 215 9.61 -12.12 -13.69
C SER A 215 8.68 -11.48 -14.73
N LEU A 216 8.66 -10.14 -14.82
CA LEU A 216 7.90 -9.40 -15.82
C LEU A 216 8.50 -9.51 -17.22
N LYS A 217 9.83 -9.56 -17.34
CA LYS A 217 10.49 -9.79 -18.64
C LYS A 217 10.17 -11.16 -19.21
N ASP A 218 10.05 -12.14 -18.32
CA ASP A 218 9.68 -13.51 -18.68
C ASP A 218 8.15 -13.71 -18.68
N PHE A 219 7.33 -12.66 -18.47
CA PHE A 219 5.88 -12.79 -18.30
C PHE A 219 5.20 -13.39 -19.51
N ILE A 220 5.68 -13.11 -20.72
CA ILE A 220 5.08 -13.65 -21.96
C ILE A 220 5.19 -15.18 -21.95
N ASP A 221 6.38 -15.68 -21.63
CA ASP A 221 6.72 -17.11 -21.62
C ASP A 221 6.36 -17.81 -20.30
N ALA A 222 5.99 -17.04 -19.27
CA ALA A 222 5.63 -17.57 -17.97
C ALA A 222 4.35 -18.41 -18.02
N THR A 223 4.36 -19.53 -17.29
CA THR A 223 3.18 -20.38 -17.14
C THR A 223 2.05 -19.64 -16.39
N PRO A 224 0.79 -20.06 -16.53
CA PRO A 224 -0.32 -19.48 -15.76
C PRO A 224 -0.06 -19.45 -14.24
N GLU A 225 0.60 -20.49 -13.70
CA GLU A 225 0.97 -20.58 -12.29
C GLU A 225 2.02 -19.53 -11.91
N GLN A 226 3.03 -19.31 -12.75
CA GLN A 226 4.05 -18.29 -12.52
C GLN A 226 3.44 -16.87 -12.57
N LYS A 227 2.52 -16.64 -13.51
CA LYS A 227 1.75 -15.39 -13.59
C LYS A 227 0.95 -15.15 -12.32
N GLN A 228 0.28 -16.18 -11.79
CA GLN A 228 -0.50 -16.07 -10.56
C GLN A 228 0.39 -15.89 -9.31
N ALA A 229 1.53 -16.58 -9.24
CA ALA A 229 2.51 -16.40 -8.17
C ALA A 229 3.03 -14.96 -8.11
N MET A 230 3.31 -14.35 -9.26
CA MET A 230 3.73 -12.95 -9.35
C MET A 230 2.64 -11.98 -8.88
N MET A 231 1.37 -12.23 -9.22
CA MET A 231 0.24 -11.42 -8.74
C MET A 231 0.04 -11.55 -7.23
N ASN A 232 0.20 -12.76 -6.69
CA ASN A 232 0.16 -13.00 -5.24
C ASN A 232 1.33 -12.29 -4.54
N GLU A 233 2.51 -12.25 -5.15
CA GLU A 233 3.66 -11.53 -4.61
C GLU A 233 3.43 -10.03 -4.58
N LEU A 234 2.88 -9.45 -5.65
CA LEU A 234 2.49 -8.04 -5.71
C LEU A 234 1.49 -7.70 -4.59
N THR A 235 0.44 -8.51 -4.45
CA THR A 235 -0.59 -8.36 -3.40
C THR A 235 0.01 -8.51 -2.00
N ARG A 236 0.96 -9.42 -1.82
CA ARG A 236 1.65 -9.63 -0.54
C ARG A 236 2.49 -8.41 -0.18
N MET A 237 3.28 -7.89 -1.12
CA MET A 237 4.08 -6.67 -0.92
C MET A 237 3.18 -5.47 -0.58
N GLU A 238 2.05 -5.31 -1.25
CA GLU A 238 1.07 -4.26 -0.91
C GLU A 238 0.65 -4.33 0.56
N ARG A 239 0.33 -5.53 1.07
CA ARG A 239 -0.07 -5.74 2.47
C ARG A 239 1.08 -5.62 3.47
N GLU A 240 2.28 -6.06 3.09
CA GLU A 240 3.45 -6.08 3.96
C GLU A 240 3.97 -4.65 4.19
N TYR A 241 3.96 -3.83 3.15
CA TYR A 241 4.47 -2.46 3.18
C TYR A 241 3.37 -1.40 3.36
N GLY A 242 2.11 -1.81 3.56
CA GLY A 242 0.98 -0.88 3.67
C GLY A 242 0.79 -0.02 2.42
N LEU A 243 1.24 -0.51 1.26
CA LEU A 243 1.15 0.19 -0.01
C LEU A 243 -0.26 -0.03 -0.54
N ALA A 244 -1.10 0.99 -0.48
CA ALA A 244 -2.29 1.02 -1.31
C ALA A 244 -1.83 1.21 -2.76
N ALA A 245 -1.55 0.11 -3.48
CA ALA A 245 -1.57 0.18 -4.93
C ALA A 245 -3.00 0.48 -5.35
N ASP A 246 -3.15 1.40 -6.29
CA ASP A 246 -4.45 1.81 -6.78
C ASP A 246 -5.26 0.59 -7.24
N ALA A 247 -6.28 0.22 -6.47
CA ALA A 247 -7.09 -0.98 -6.70
C ALA A 247 -7.78 -0.96 -8.07
N GLN A 248 -7.82 0.20 -8.75
CA GLN A 248 -8.29 0.32 -10.13
C GLN A 248 -7.41 -0.43 -11.13
N ALA A 249 -6.09 -0.54 -10.90
CA ALA A 249 -5.21 -1.30 -11.77
C ALA A 249 -5.60 -2.78 -11.76
N PHE A 250 -5.92 -3.34 -10.58
CA PHE A 250 -6.24 -4.76 -10.41
C PHE A 250 -7.74 -5.09 -10.62
N GLY A 251 -8.67 -4.18 -10.30
CA GLY A 251 -10.12 -4.40 -10.44
C GLY A 251 -10.61 -4.57 -11.89
N GLN A 252 -9.87 -4.07 -12.88
CA GLN A 252 -10.17 -4.30 -14.30
C GLN A 252 -9.82 -5.73 -14.75
N PHE A 253 -8.97 -6.46 -14.02
CA PHE A 253 -8.58 -7.83 -14.38
C PHE A 253 -9.70 -8.85 -14.12
N ASP A 254 -10.45 -8.71 -13.02
CA ASP A 254 -11.53 -9.65 -12.67
C ASP A 254 -12.76 -9.48 -13.57
N SER A 255 -13.05 -8.24 -13.97
CA SER A 255 -14.15 -7.91 -14.87
C SER A 255 -13.90 -8.39 -16.32
N ASN A 256 -12.66 -8.35 -16.82
CA ASN A 256 -12.31 -8.88 -18.14
C ASN A 256 -12.23 -10.42 -18.21
N ARG A 257 -12.00 -11.10 -17.08
CA ARG A 257 -12.05 -12.57 -16.99
C ARG A 257 -13.44 -13.13 -17.32
N ASN A 258 -14.49 -12.39 -16.95
CA ASN A 258 -15.89 -12.76 -17.15
C ASN A 258 -16.40 -12.45 -18.59
N TYR A 259 -15.73 -11.54 -19.31
CA TYR A 259 -16.03 -11.22 -20.71
C TYR A 259 -15.29 -12.13 -21.71
N GLY A 260 -14.05 -12.52 -21.41
CA GLY A 260 -13.26 -13.41 -22.29
C GLY A 260 -13.80 -14.84 -22.39
N LEU A 261 -14.36 -15.38 -21.30
CA LEU A 261 -14.94 -16.73 -21.27
C LEU A 261 -16.36 -16.80 -21.89
N ASN A 262 -17.10 -15.69 -21.94
CA ASN A 262 -18.41 -15.63 -22.61
C ASN A 262 -18.30 -15.44 -24.13
N TYR A 263 -17.20 -14.90 -24.64
CA TYR A 263 -16.98 -14.71 -26.09
C TYR A 263 -16.09 -15.77 -26.74
N ALA A 264 -15.27 -16.48 -25.98
CA ALA A 264 -14.67 -17.74 -26.40
C ALA A 264 -15.72 -18.86 -26.30
N GLY A 265 -16.74 -18.79 -27.15
CA GLY A 265 -17.70 -19.85 -27.35
C GLY A 265 -17.00 -21.12 -27.81
N VAL A 266 -16.53 -21.93 -26.85
CA VAL A 266 -16.18 -23.33 -27.07
C VAL A 266 -17.52 -24.07 -27.24
N TYR A 267 -18.12 -23.92 -28.42
CA TYR A 267 -19.08 -24.87 -28.96
C TYR A 267 -18.31 -26.16 -29.25
N GLY A 268 -18.13 -26.97 -28.21
CA GLY A 268 -17.76 -28.37 -28.36
C GLY A 268 -18.92 -29.13 -28.98
N TYR A 269 -18.99 -29.16 -30.31
CA TYR A 269 -19.72 -30.19 -31.04
C TYR A 269 -18.99 -31.53 -30.86
N GLY A 270 -19.20 -32.16 -29.70
CA GLY A 270 -18.86 -33.55 -29.44
C GLY A 270 -20.16 -34.29 -29.05
N PRO A 271 -20.56 -35.35 -29.77
CA PRO A 271 -21.78 -36.07 -29.43
C PRO A 271 -21.52 -36.96 -28.21
N GLY A 272 -22.14 -36.66 -27.07
CA GLY A 272 -22.37 -37.65 -26.01
C GLY A 272 -21.83 -37.39 -24.60
N GLY A 273 -21.41 -36.18 -24.22
CA GLY A 273 -20.98 -35.88 -22.85
C GLY A 273 -21.98 -34.99 -22.09
N GLN A 274 -22.86 -35.57 -21.26
CA GLN A 274 -23.66 -34.78 -20.33
C GLN A 274 -22.78 -34.23 -19.19
N MET A 275 -22.53 -32.91 -19.15
CA MET A 275 -22.14 -32.25 -17.90
C MET A 275 -23.35 -32.20 -16.99
N THR A 276 -23.28 -32.84 -15.82
CA THR A 276 -24.34 -32.83 -14.83
C THR A 276 -24.36 -31.51 -14.07
N ALA A 277 -25.56 -30.93 -13.89
CA ALA A 277 -25.83 -29.67 -13.19
C ALA A 277 -25.24 -29.58 -11.76
N ALA A 278 -24.79 -30.71 -11.18
CA ALA A 278 -24.08 -30.75 -9.91
C ALA A 278 -22.70 -30.03 -9.94
N MET A 279 -21.98 -30.08 -11.08
CA MET A 279 -20.66 -29.44 -11.19
C MET A 279 -20.75 -27.91 -11.32
N GLN A 280 -21.86 -27.42 -11.87
CA GLN A 280 -22.16 -25.99 -12.01
C GLN A 280 -22.57 -25.36 -10.67
N ASN A 281 -23.26 -26.11 -9.80
CA ASN A 281 -23.62 -25.65 -8.45
C ASN A 281 -22.44 -25.64 -7.46
N GLN A 282 -21.42 -26.48 -7.66
CA GLN A 282 -20.25 -26.51 -6.78
C GLN A 282 -19.29 -25.33 -7.01
N MET A 283 -19.24 -24.77 -8.24
CA MET A 283 -18.51 -23.52 -8.50
C MET A 283 -19.28 -22.26 -8.06
N PHE A 284 -20.61 -22.32 -8.04
CA PHE A 284 -21.44 -21.19 -7.59
C PHE A 284 -21.48 -21.04 -6.06
N SER A 285 -21.28 -22.12 -5.29
CA SER A 285 -21.27 -22.06 -3.81
C SER A 285 -19.94 -21.59 -3.21
N GLN A 286 -18.80 -21.82 -3.87
CA GLN A 286 -17.50 -21.35 -3.40
C GLN A 286 -17.24 -19.86 -3.71
N GLY A 287 -17.88 -19.29 -4.75
CA GLY A 287 -17.70 -17.88 -5.12
C GLY A 287 -18.51 -16.87 -4.30
N ILE A 288 -19.47 -17.29 -3.47
CA ILE A 288 -20.33 -16.37 -2.69
C ILE A 288 -19.85 -16.19 -1.24
N GLN A 289 -18.97 -17.06 -0.71
CA GLN A 289 -18.48 -16.91 0.67
C GLN A 289 -17.32 -15.93 0.86
N GLU A 290 -16.55 -15.58 -0.18
CA GLU A 290 -15.47 -14.58 -0.07
C GLU A 290 -15.96 -13.12 -0.25
N GLY A 291 -17.15 -12.91 -0.81
CA GLY A 291 -17.73 -11.57 -1.05
C GLY A 291 -18.39 -10.91 0.16
N GLN A 292 -18.45 -11.56 1.33
CA GLN A 292 -19.07 -11.00 2.55
C GLN A 292 -18.08 -10.68 3.68
N LEU A 293 -16.77 -10.91 3.46
CA LEU A 293 -15.71 -10.58 4.43
C LEU A 293 -14.85 -9.36 4.04
N THR A 294 -15.17 -8.68 2.94
CA THR A 294 -14.50 -7.45 2.47
C THR A 294 -15.25 -6.15 2.85
N GLY A 295 -16.13 -6.23 3.86
CA GLY A 295 -17.02 -5.14 4.28
C GLY A 295 -16.57 -4.29 5.48
N MET A 296 -15.30 -4.33 5.90
CA MET A 296 -14.82 -3.59 7.08
C MET A 296 -13.57 -2.71 6.84
N TYR A 297 -13.36 -2.18 5.63
CA TYR A 297 -12.39 -1.09 5.41
C TYR A 297 -13.13 0.25 5.16
N LYS A 298 -13.49 0.94 6.24
CA LYS A 298 -14.06 2.30 6.22
C LYS A 298 -13.02 3.42 6.13
N GLY A 299 -11.72 3.12 6.02
CA GLY A 299 -10.63 4.11 6.07
C GLY A 299 -10.50 5.00 4.81
N GLN A 300 -10.55 4.41 3.61
CA GLN A 300 -10.26 5.12 2.35
C GLN A 300 -11.35 6.14 1.98
N SER A 301 -12.62 5.70 1.96
CA SER A 301 -13.78 6.58 1.70
C SER A 301 -13.86 7.72 2.72
N THR A 302 -13.44 7.50 3.96
CA THR A 302 -13.47 8.53 5.00
C THR A 302 -12.41 9.60 4.79
N LEU A 303 -11.20 9.25 4.34
CA LEU A 303 -10.12 10.23 4.11
C LEU A 303 -10.34 11.06 2.85
N ASP A 304 -10.79 10.45 1.75
CA ASP A 304 -11.09 11.18 0.51
C ASP A 304 -12.31 12.08 0.68
N ASN A 305 -13.35 11.64 1.40
CA ASN A 305 -14.47 12.50 1.77
C ASN A 305 -14.06 13.61 2.75
N LYS A 306 -13.13 13.36 3.68
CA LYS A 306 -12.60 14.41 4.57
C LYS A 306 -11.84 15.48 3.78
N ARG A 307 -10.96 15.08 2.85
CA ARG A 307 -10.22 16.01 1.98
C ARG A 307 -11.14 16.83 1.09
N PHE A 308 -12.06 16.15 0.39
CA PHE A 308 -13.06 16.81 -0.44
C PHE A 308 -13.92 17.80 0.36
N ASN A 309 -14.31 17.46 1.60
CA ASN A 309 -15.08 18.36 2.45
C ASN A 309 -14.27 19.56 2.94
N VAL A 310 -12.98 19.39 3.28
CA VAL A 310 -12.11 20.51 3.67
C VAL A 310 -11.89 21.47 2.49
N ASP A 311 -11.57 20.94 1.32
CA ASP A 311 -11.34 21.75 0.12
C ASP A 311 -12.61 22.49 -0.32
N THR A 312 -13.77 21.83 -0.20
CA THR A 312 -15.07 22.45 -0.51
C THR A 312 -15.42 23.52 0.53
N ALA A 313 -15.17 23.29 1.82
CA ALA A 313 -15.39 24.29 2.87
C ALA A 313 -14.52 25.54 2.67
N LEU A 314 -13.26 25.37 2.24
CA LEU A 314 -12.36 26.48 1.91
C LEU A 314 -12.85 27.26 0.69
N ALA A 315 -13.21 26.57 -0.40
CA ALA A 315 -13.69 27.22 -1.62
C ALA A 315 -15.00 28.02 -1.40
N TYR A 316 -15.93 27.50 -0.60
CA TYR A 316 -17.14 28.22 -0.23
C TYR A 316 -16.88 29.32 0.80
N GLY A 317 -15.93 29.12 1.71
CA GLY A 317 -15.55 30.08 2.73
C GLY A 317 -14.88 31.33 2.14
N ASP A 318 -13.95 31.15 1.22
CA ASP A 318 -13.28 32.25 0.50
C ASP A 318 -14.29 33.07 -0.32
N ARG A 319 -15.27 32.42 -0.94
CA ARG A 319 -16.31 33.08 -1.72
C ARG A 319 -17.31 33.84 -0.85
N ALA A 320 -17.55 33.37 0.38
CA ALA A 320 -18.47 33.98 1.34
C ALA A 320 -17.79 34.95 2.31
N GLY A 321 -16.46 35.03 2.32
CA GLY A 321 -15.67 35.84 3.25
C GLY A 321 -15.77 35.36 4.70
N MET A 322 -15.97 34.06 4.93
CA MET A 322 -16.16 33.48 6.26
C MET A 322 -15.56 32.06 6.34
N ILE A 323 -15.08 31.67 7.53
CA ILE A 323 -14.60 30.30 7.76
C ILE A 323 -15.80 29.37 7.90
N LEU A 324 -15.91 28.36 7.02
CA LEU A 324 -16.97 27.35 7.08
C LEU A 324 -16.45 26.09 7.78
N THR A 325 -17.26 25.51 8.66
CA THR A 325 -16.94 24.21 9.29
C THR A 325 -17.17 23.10 8.27
N PRO A 326 -16.20 22.21 7.99
CA PRO A 326 -16.41 21.09 7.08
C PRO A 326 -17.63 20.25 7.47
N GLN A 327 -18.52 19.99 6.51
CA GLN A 327 -19.73 19.19 6.70
C GLN A 327 -19.69 17.95 5.81
N GLN A 328 -20.33 16.86 6.24
CA GLN A 328 -20.43 15.62 5.43
C GLN A 328 -21.30 15.79 4.16
N ASP A 329 -22.10 16.86 4.12
CA ASP A 329 -23.02 17.19 3.02
C ASP A 329 -22.65 18.56 2.44
N VAL A 330 -22.18 18.57 1.18
CA VAL A 330 -21.81 19.80 0.45
C VAL A 330 -23.00 20.77 0.29
N SER A 331 -24.24 20.27 0.32
CA SER A 331 -25.43 21.13 0.28
C SER A 331 -25.65 21.94 1.57
N GLY A 332 -24.90 21.63 2.63
CA GLY A 332 -24.90 22.34 3.90
C GLY A 332 -24.14 23.68 3.90
N TYR A 333 -23.15 23.86 3.01
CA TYR A 333 -22.37 25.10 2.96
C TYR A 333 -23.21 26.33 2.61
N PRO A 334 -24.13 26.29 1.62
CA PRO A 334 -25.06 27.40 1.39
C PRO A 334 -25.92 27.74 2.62
N ARG A 335 -26.35 26.75 3.42
CA ARG A 335 -27.14 26.98 4.64
C ARG A 335 -26.31 27.69 5.72
N GLN A 336 -25.03 27.34 5.83
CA GLN A 336 -24.09 27.92 6.77
C GLN A 336 -23.71 29.36 6.40
N ILE A 337 -23.61 29.65 5.10
CA ILE A 337 -23.44 31.00 4.56
C ILE A 337 -24.71 31.84 4.82
N GLN A 338 -25.88 31.25 4.65
CA GLN A 338 -27.15 31.94 4.82
C GLN A 338 -27.50 32.21 6.30
N SER A 339 -27.05 31.35 7.22
CA SER A 339 -27.17 31.56 8.67
C SER A 339 -26.10 32.52 9.23
N GLY A 340 -25.01 32.74 8.51
CA GLY A 340 -23.86 33.59 8.89
C GLY A 340 -24.07 35.11 8.81
N LYS A 341 -25.28 35.62 8.56
CA LYS A 341 -25.55 37.07 8.48
C LYS A 341 -25.61 37.80 9.82
N ALA A 342 -25.46 37.10 10.94
CA ALA A 342 -25.21 37.73 12.24
C ALA A 342 -23.70 37.72 12.52
N PRO A 343 -23.06 38.88 12.80
CA PRO A 343 -21.65 38.90 13.15
C PRO A 343 -21.41 37.96 14.34
N GLN A 344 -20.61 36.91 14.14
CA GLN A 344 -20.20 36.03 15.21
C GLN A 344 -19.49 36.89 16.26
N THR A 345 -20.10 36.97 17.45
CA THR A 345 -19.48 37.64 18.58
C THR A 345 -18.17 36.91 18.91
N LEU A 346 -17.17 37.65 19.41
CA LEU A 346 -15.88 37.10 19.81
C LEU A 346 -16.02 35.88 20.77
N GLU A 347 -17.11 35.86 21.53
CA GLU A 347 -17.49 34.78 22.45
C GLU A 347 -17.94 33.49 21.72
N GLY A 348 -18.69 33.60 20.63
CA GLY A 348 -19.04 32.45 19.78
C GLY A 348 -17.84 31.85 19.05
N GLN A 349 -16.88 32.70 18.66
CA GLN A 349 -15.63 32.27 18.04
C GLN A 349 -14.73 31.50 19.04
N ASN A 350 -14.74 31.91 20.32
CA ASN A 350 -14.00 31.24 21.38
C ASN A 350 -14.62 29.89 21.77
N GLN A 351 -15.95 29.76 21.74
CA GLN A 351 -16.63 28.46 21.94
C GLN A 351 -16.36 27.47 20.79
N GLN A 352 -16.39 27.91 19.53
CA GLN A 352 -16.04 27.03 18.40
C GLN A 352 -14.58 26.59 18.45
N PHE A 353 -13.66 27.46 18.88
CA PHE A 353 -12.25 27.10 19.08
C PHE A 353 -12.08 26.04 20.18
N GLN A 354 -12.78 26.17 21.31
CA GLN A 354 -12.74 25.17 22.39
C GLN A 354 -13.31 23.81 21.96
N GLN A 355 -14.42 23.80 21.20
CA GLN A 355 -15.00 22.57 20.65
C GLN A 355 -14.07 21.92 19.60
N GLY A 356 -13.42 22.72 18.74
CA GLY A 356 -12.44 22.22 17.78
C GLY A 356 -11.16 21.65 18.44
N MET A 357 -10.75 22.20 19.58
CA MET A 357 -9.63 21.68 20.38
C MET A 357 -9.96 20.31 21.01
N GLN A 358 -11.15 20.14 21.59
CA GLN A 358 -11.59 18.84 22.13
C GLN A 358 -11.72 17.78 21.03
N GLN A 359 -12.22 18.16 19.85
CA GLN A 359 -12.35 17.24 18.72
C GLN A 359 -10.99 16.81 18.16
N LYS A 360 -10.00 17.72 18.12
CA LYS A 360 -8.61 17.37 17.75
C LYS A 360 -7.93 16.45 18.77
N GLN A 361 -8.25 16.58 20.07
CA GLN A 361 -7.74 15.66 21.09
C GLN A 361 -8.32 14.25 20.93
N PHE A 362 -9.60 14.14 20.57
CA PHE A 362 -10.25 12.86 20.26
C PHE A 362 -9.68 12.21 18.99
N ASP A 363 -9.55 12.95 17.88
CA ASP A 363 -8.98 12.44 16.63
C ASP A 363 -7.52 12.00 16.79
N ARG A 364 -6.75 12.66 17.67
CA ARG A 364 -5.38 12.26 18.00
C ARG A 364 -5.32 10.94 18.78
N GLY A 365 -6.24 10.73 19.73
CA GLY A 365 -6.34 9.45 20.45
C GLY A 365 -6.69 8.28 19.53
N VAL A 366 -7.57 8.51 18.55
CA VAL A 366 -7.88 7.51 17.51
C VAL A 366 -6.68 7.22 16.62
N TYR A 367 -5.93 8.25 16.21
CA TYR A 367 -4.72 8.08 15.39
C TYR A 367 -3.59 7.35 16.12
N GLU A 368 -3.38 7.66 17.41
CA GLU A 368 -2.38 6.99 18.26
C GLU A 368 -2.77 5.53 18.53
N SER A 369 -4.08 5.24 18.67
CA SER A 369 -4.63 3.88 18.76
C SER A 369 -4.46 3.08 17.47
N ASP A 370 -4.72 3.67 16.30
CA ASP A 370 -4.54 2.98 15.01
C ASP A 370 -3.05 2.71 14.74
N ARG A 371 -2.17 3.64 15.15
CA ARG A 371 -0.71 3.48 15.04
C ARG A 371 -0.17 2.40 15.95
N SER A 372 -0.64 2.29 17.19
CA SER A 372 -0.21 1.22 18.10
C SER A 372 -0.67 -0.15 17.59
N TYR A 373 -1.87 -0.25 17.05
CA TYR A 373 -2.39 -1.47 16.42
C TYR A 373 -1.55 -1.91 15.20
N GLN A 374 -1.19 -0.97 14.32
CA GLN A 374 -0.31 -1.25 13.18
C GLN A 374 1.12 -1.63 13.59
N TYR A 375 1.65 -0.99 14.63
CA TYR A 375 2.97 -1.32 15.17
C TYR A 375 3.02 -2.74 15.74
N THR A 376 1.97 -3.16 16.43
CA THR A 376 1.81 -4.54 16.94
C THR A 376 1.72 -5.54 15.78
N GLN A 377 0.86 -5.29 14.77
CA GLN A 377 0.78 -6.17 13.59
C GLN A 377 2.09 -6.26 12.80
N GLY A 378 2.86 -5.17 12.70
CA GLY A 378 4.16 -5.17 12.05
C GLY A 378 5.21 -5.97 12.83
N ARG A 379 5.18 -5.88 14.17
CA ARG A 379 6.08 -6.63 15.05
C ARG A 379 5.79 -8.13 15.01
N ASP A 380 4.52 -8.52 14.99
CA ASP A 380 4.10 -9.92 14.86
C ASP A 380 4.58 -10.51 13.53
N LYS A 381 4.46 -9.76 12.43
CA LYS A 381 4.95 -10.21 11.11
C LYS A 381 6.47 -10.36 11.05
N VAL A 382 7.24 -9.45 11.67
CA VAL A 382 8.71 -9.55 11.72
C VAL A 382 9.13 -10.71 12.61
N ALA A 383 8.45 -10.92 13.73
CA ALA A 383 8.66 -12.07 14.61
C ALA A 383 8.36 -13.38 13.86
N ASP A 384 7.22 -13.48 13.16
CA ASP A 384 6.85 -14.63 12.33
C ASP A 384 7.88 -14.90 11.23
N ALA A 385 8.36 -13.87 10.54
CA ALA A 385 9.36 -14.02 9.48
C ALA A 385 10.76 -14.43 10.00
N GLN A 386 11.12 -14.02 11.23
CA GLN A 386 12.34 -14.51 11.89
C GLN A 386 12.16 -15.95 12.36
N TRP A 387 10.98 -16.28 12.89
CA TRP A 387 10.63 -17.62 13.36
C TRP A 387 10.59 -18.62 12.22
N GLU A 388 9.98 -18.27 11.08
CA GLU A 388 9.94 -19.08 9.86
C GLU A 388 11.35 -19.30 9.30
N ARG A 389 12.21 -18.28 9.28
CA ARG A 389 13.61 -18.42 8.86
C ARG A 389 14.37 -19.40 9.75
N GLU A 390 14.22 -19.29 11.06
CA GLU A 390 14.93 -20.15 12.01
C GLU A 390 14.40 -21.59 11.98
N PHE A 391 13.08 -21.76 11.87
CA PHE A 391 12.45 -23.05 11.66
C PHE A 391 12.95 -23.73 10.39
N ASN A 392 13.01 -23.01 9.27
CA ASN A 392 13.51 -23.51 8.00
C ASN A 392 15.01 -23.83 8.06
N ARG A 393 15.82 -23.01 8.73
CA ARG A 393 17.24 -23.27 8.97
C ARG A 393 17.46 -24.59 9.72
N ILE A 394 16.70 -24.82 10.80
CA ILE A 394 16.80 -26.05 11.60
C ILE A 394 16.29 -27.24 10.80
N LYS A 395 15.20 -27.06 10.03
CA LYS A 395 14.67 -28.09 9.14
C LYS A 395 15.70 -28.53 8.10
N GLU A 396 16.41 -27.58 7.48
CA GLU A 396 17.44 -27.86 6.47
C GLU A 396 18.70 -28.50 7.06
N GLN A 397 19.15 -28.03 8.22
CA GLN A 397 20.41 -28.50 8.82
C GLN A 397 20.25 -29.79 9.65
N GLN A 398 19.13 -29.92 10.34
CA GLN A 398 18.93 -30.93 11.39
C GLN A 398 17.71 -31.81 11.13
N GLY A 399 16.96 -31.55 10.06
CA GLY A 399 15.77 -32.30 9.71
C GLY A 399 14.51 -31.81 10.42
N MET A 400 13.36 -32.22 9.86
CA MET A 400 12.02 -31.79 10.29
C MET A 400 11.73 -32.08 11.76
N GLN A 401 12.20 -33.21 12.31
CA GLN A 401 11.96 -33.58 13.71
C GLN A 401 12.61 -32.61 14.69
N ASN A 402 13.82 -32.11 14.41
CA ASN A 402 14.49 -31.13 15.26
C ASN A 402 13.85 -29.74 15.14
N ALA A 403 13.39 -29.36 13.94
CA ALA A 403 12.63 -28.13 13.73
C ALA A 403 11.32 -28.13 14.53
N LEU A 404 10.62 -29.27 14.57
CA LEU A 404 9.39 -29.43 15.36
C LEU A 404 9.65 -29.43 16.87
N ALA A 405 10.74 -30.06 17.34
CA ALA A 405 11.11 -30.02 18.75
C ALA A 405 11.50 -28.60 19.20
N TRP A 406 12.30 -27.89 18.39
CA TRP A 406 12.61 -26.47 18.60
C TRP A 406 11.35 -25.61 18.61
N ALA A 407 10.43 -25.85 17.68
CA ALA A 407 9.16 -25.14 17.59
C ALA A 407 8.32 -25.32 18.86
N GLN A 408 8.16 -26.56 19.34
CA GLN A 408 7.42 -26.84 20.57
C GLN A 408 8.05 -26.20 21.81
N GLN A 409 9.39 -26.13 21.87
CA GLN A 409 10.09 -25.53 23.00
C GLN A 409 9.98 -24.00 23.02
N ASN A 410 10.00 -23.36 21.84
CA ASN A 410 9.94 -21.90 21.72
C ASN A 410 8.49 -21.35 21.67
N LEU A 411 7.51 -22.11 21.16
CA LEU A 411 6.11 -21.70 21.14
C LEU A 411 5.53 -21.55 22.55
N ASN A 412 5.93 -22.39 23.50
CA ASN A 412 5.44 -22.27 24.88
C ASN A 412 5.92 -20.99 25.59
N GLN A 413 7.11 -20.50 25.23
CA GLN A 413 7.67 -19.26 25.78
C GLN A 413 7.10 -18.04 25.06
N ALA A 414 7.01 -18.10 23.72
CA ALA A 414 6.47 -17.04 22.89
C ALA A 414 4.96 -16.84 23.07
N GLU A 415 4.15 -17.91 23.22
CA GLU A 415 2.71 -17.78 23.53
C GLU A 415 2.47 -17.14 24.90
N PHE A 416 3.38 -17.32 25.87
CA PHE A 416 3.28 -16.68 27.19
C PHE A 416 3.58 -15.17 27.11
N ASP A 417 4.65 -14.81 26.39
CA ASP A 417 5.05 -13.41 26.20
C ASP A 417 4.08 -12.65 25.26
N ASP A 418 3.51 -13.34 24.27
CA ASP A 418 2.57 -12.75 23.31
C ASP A 418 1.13 -12.65 23.85
N ARG A 419 0.63 -13.67 24.57
CA ARG A 419 -0.69 -13.57 25.22
C ARG A 419 -0.72 -12.52 26.33
N SER A 420 0.40 -12.33 27.03
CA SER A 420 0.50 -11.21 27.96
C SER A 420 0.44 -9.89 27.19
N ALA A 421 1.30 -9.66 26.19
CA ALA A 421 1.34 -8.42 25.39
C ALA A 421 0.03 -8.08 24.64
N GLN A 422 -0.64 -9.06 24.02
CA GLN A 422 -1.93 -8.89 23.36
C GLN A 422 -3.06 -8.61 24.37
N GLY A 423 -3.01 -9.24 25.55
CA GLY A 423 -3.88 -8.90 26.67
C GLY A 423 -3.70 -7.45 27.13
N TRP A 424 -2.46 -6.95 27.18
CA TRP A 424 -2.13 -5.57 27.57
C TRP A 424 -2.69 -4.51 26.60
N ALA A 425 -2.52 -4.71 25.29
CA ALA A 425 -2.96 -3.73 24.29
C ALA A 425 -4.48 -3.76 24.03
N GLY A 426 -5.10 -4.95 24.09
CA GLY A 426 -6.54 -5.10 23.89
C GLY A 426 -7.38 -4.56 25.04
N LEU A 427 -6.95 -4.74 26.29
CA LEU A 427 -7.69 -4.30 27.47
C LEU A 427 -7.64 -2.77 27.69
N ASP A 428 -6.52 -2.12 27.39
CA ASP A 428 -6.39 -0.66 27.50
C ASP A 428 -7.31 0.05 26.48
N TRP A 429 -7.39 -0.49 25.26
CA TRP A 429 -8.30 -0.02 24.20
C TRP A 429 -9.78 -0.26 24.54
N GLN A 430 -10.11 -1.45 25.07
CA GLN A 430 -11.49 -1.82 25.39
C GLN A 430 -12.04 -1.05 26.62
N MET A 431 -11.19 -0.67 27.59
CA MET A 431 -11.60 0.10 28.76
C MET A 431 -11.68 1.61 28.51
N GLN A 432 -10.91 2.15 27.55
CA GLN A 432 -11.02 3.57 27.17
C GLN A 432 -12.33 3.89 26.44
N GLN A 433 -12.95 2.89 25.77
CA GLN A 433 -14.27 3.04 25.15
C GLN A 433 -15.42 2.52 26.03
N GLY A 434 -15.16 1.57 26.92
CA GLY A 434 -16.15 0.97 27.80
C GLY A 434 -16.35 1.78 29.09
N GLY A 435 -17.15 2.85 29.03
CA GLY A 435 -17.72 3.48 30.22
C GLY A 435 -18.62 2.52 30.99
N SER A 436 -18.02 1.62 31.77
CA SER A 436 -18.73 0.80 32.75
C SER A 436 -19.11 1.70 33.92
N ALA A 437 -20.42 1.85 34.12
CA ALA A 437 -21.00 2.72 35.12
C ALA A 437 -20.53 2.35 36.54
N GLY A 438 -19.82 3.27 37.22
CA GLY A 438 -19.77 3.27 38.69
C GLY A 438 -18.45 3.63 39.36
N TYR A 439 -17.29 3.54 38.68
CA TYR A 439 -15.99 3.76 39.33
C TYR A 439 -15.16 4.81 38.59
N SER A 440 -15.30 6.08 38.99
CA SER A 440 -14.41 7.16 38.54
C SER A 440 -13.17 7.17 39.42
N TYR A 441 -12.19 6.33 39.09
CA TYR A 441 -10.87 6.39 39.71
C TYR A 441 -10.03 7.49 39.04
N ASN A 442 -9.63 8.52 39.82
CA ASN A 442 -8.85 9.69 39.38
C ASN A 442 -7.35 9.61 39.78
N GLY A 443 -6.81 8.41 39.98
CA GLY A 443 -5.42 8.21 40.41
C GLY A 443 -4.45 7.86 39.27
N MET A 444 -3.32 7.26 39.64
CA MET A 444 -2.28 6.82 38.71
C MET A 444 -2.78 5.73 37.76
N THR A 445 -2.38 5.75 36.50
CA THR A 445 -2.71 4.67 35.55
C THR A 445 -2.06 3.34 35.96
N SER A 446 -2.59 2.21 35.49
CA SER A 446 -2.01 0.87 35.73
C SER A 446 -0.53 0.78 35.36
N SER A 447 -0.11 1.42 34.27
CA SER A 447 1.29 1.52 33.84
C SER A 447 2.17 2.33 34.78
N GLN A 448 1.65 3.44 35.32
CA GLN A 448 2.34 4.27 36.31
C GLN A 448 2.49 3.53 37.64
N VAL A 449 1.46 2.79 38.05
CA VAL A 449 1.50 1.93 39.25
C VAL A 449 2.52 0.81 39.06
N LEU A 450 2.48 0.09 37.94
CA LEU A 450 3.43 -0.98 37.64
C LEU A 450 4.89 -0.49 37.68
N SER A 451 5.18 0.66 37.05
CA SER A 451 6.52 1.25 37.06
C SER A 451 6.96 1.66 38.47
N SER A 452 6.04 2.23 39.26
CA SER A 452 6.32 2.64 40.63
C SER A 452 6.61 1.45 41.54
N VAL A 453 5.82 0.38 41.42
CA VAL A 453 5.98 -0.84 42.22
C VAL A 453 7.27 -1.57 41.85
N ARG A 454 7.59 -1.69 40.55
CA ARG A 454 8.88 -2.26 40.12
C ARG A 454 10.06 -1.49 40.68
N LYS A 455 9.99 -0.16 40.70
CA LYS A 455 11.06 0.68 41.26
C LYS A 455 11.23 0.50 42.77
N LEU A 456 10.14 0.21 43.49
CA LEU A 456 10.17 0.05 44.95
C LEU A 456 10.66 -1.35 45.38
N TYR A 457 10.30 -2.39 44.62
CA TYR A 457 10.50 -3.78 45.04
C TYR A 457 11.53 -4.55 44.22
N ALA A 458 11.97 -4.05 43.07
CA ALA A 458 13.05 -4.71 42.33
C ALA A 458 14.38 -4.54 43.06
N ASP A 459 15.18 -5.60 43.09
CA ASP A 459 16.55 -5.57 43.60
C ASP A 459 17.51 -4.86 42.63
N GLU A 460 18.81 -4.87 42.95
CA GLU A 460 19.85 -4.24 42.11
C GLU A 460 19.93 -4.85 40.70
N ASP A 461 19.50 -6.11 40.54
CA ASP A 461 19.46 -6.84 39.27
C ASP A 461 18.11 -6.65 38.53
N GLY A 462 17.16 -5.90 39.12
CA GLY A 462 15.84 -5.67 38.53
C GLY A 462 14.86 -6.82 38.76
N MET A 463 15.18 -7.79 39.61
CA MET A 463 14.34 -8.94 39.90
C MET A 463 13.37 -8.62 41.03
N LEU A 464 12.10 -9.02 40.85
CA LEU A 464 11.05 -8.82 41.83
C LEU A 464 11.00 -10.00 42.83
N PRO A 465 10.59 -9.75 44.09
CA PRO A 465 10.44 -10.82 45.07
C PRO A 465 9.35 -11.81 44.63
N THR A 466 9.71 -13.09 44.56
CA THR A 466 8.81 -14.17 44.15
C THR A 466 8.10 -14.85 45.31
N GLU A 467 8.54 -14.64 46.56
CA GLU A 467 7.96 -15.29 47.75
C GLU A 467 8.09 -14.43 49.01
N GLY A 468 7.34 -14.81 50.05
CA GLY A 468 7.46 -14.26 51.41
C GLY A 468 6.88 -12.85 51.59
N LYS A 469 7.31 -12.18 52.67
CA LYS A 469 6.73 -10.91 53.15
C LYS A 469 6.81 -9.79 52.10
N SER A 470 7.91 -9.69 51.36
CA SER A 470 8.08 -8.66 50.33
C SER A 470 7.10 -8.82 49.16
N ARG A 471 6.65 -10.04 48.87
CA ARG A 471 5.62 -10.29 47.85
C ARG A 471 4.24 -9.89 48.34
N GLU A 472 3.91 -10.16 49.60
CA GLU A 472 2.69 -9.69 50.24
C GLU A 472 2.62 -8.15 50.27
N GLU A 473 3.71 -7.49 50.69
CA GLU A 473 3.81 -6.03 50.71
C GLU A 473 3.69 -5.42 49.29
N MET A 474 4.25 -6.09 48.28
CA MET A 474 4.10 -5.68 46.88
C MET A 474 2.64 -5.79 46.41
N PHE A 475 1.93 -6.85 46.80
CA PHE A 475 0.50 -7.00 46.53
C PHE A 475 -0.32 -5.88 47.20
N GLU A 476 -0.09 -5.66 48.50
CA GLU A 476 -0.78 -4.63 49.28
C GLU A 476 -0.56 -3.24 48.68
N THR A 477 0.66 -2.94 48.26
CA THR A 477 0.98 -1.67 47.59
C THR A 477 0.16 -1.47 46.31
N VAL A 478 0.02 -2.50 45.47
CA VAL A 478 -0.80 -2.42 44.24
C VAL A 478 -2.29 -2.24 44.58
N ALA A 479 -2.78 -2.94 45.60
CA ALA A 479 -4.16 -2.83 46.06
C ALA A 479 -4.46 -1.44 46.66
N ASP A 480 -3.53 -0.88 47.44
CA ASP A 480 -3.62 0.43 48.09
C ASP A 480 -3.68 1.60 47.08
N PHE A 481 -3.14 1.42 45.87
CA PHE A 481 -3.32 2.42 44.81
C PHE A 481 -4.79 2.61 44.42
N GLY A 482 -5.70 1.68 44.80
CA GLY A 482 -7.14 1.86 44.60
C GLY A 482 -7.57 1.76 43.14
N LEU A 483 -6.76 1.10 42.31
CA LEU A 483 -7.10 0.80 40.92
C LEU A 483 -8.42 -0.02 40.85
N PRO A 484 -9.20 0.14 39.78
CA PRO A 484 -10.32 -0.76 39.49
C PRO A 484 -9.88 -2.24 39.57
N PRO A 485 -10.73 -3.17 40.06
CA PRO A 485 -10.32 -4.55 40.34
C PRO A 485 -9.64 -5.27 39.17
N ASP A 486 -10.08 -5.01 37.94
CA ASP A 486 -9.49 -5.61 36.73
C ASP A 486 -8.10 -5.03 36.44
N GLN A 487 -7.89 -3.74 36.68
CA GLN A 487 -6.58 -3.08 36.55
C GLN A 487 -5.62 -3.53 37.64
N THR A 488 -6.09 -3.70 38.88
CA THR A 488 -5.31 -4.27 39.99
C THR A 488 -4.82 -5.66 39.64
N ARG A 489 -5.72 -6.56 39.19
CA ARG A 489 -5.37 -7.92 38.75
C ARG A 489 -4.34 -7.91 37.63
N GLN A 490 -4.55 -7.03 36.65
CA GLN A 490 -3.66 -6.88 35.51
C GLN A 490 -2.24 -6.48 35.98
N VAL A 491 -2.09 -5.43 36.80
CA VAL A 491 -0.79 -5.01 37.34
C VAL A 491 -0.13 -6.15 38.14
N LEU A 492 -0.88 -6.86 38.97
CA LEU A 492 -0.37 -7.99 39.74
C LEU A 492 0.12 -9.13 38.83
N PHE A 493 -0.59 -9.47 37.76
CA PHE A 493 -0.11 -10.47 36.80
C PHE A 493 1.19 -10.03 36.10
N SER A 494 1.32 -8.73 35.80
CA SER A 494 2.56 -8.13 35.27
C SER A 494 3.76 -8.16 36.24
N LEU A 495 3.48 -8.25 37.54
CA LEU A 495 4.47 -8.40 38.60
C LEU A 495 4.77 -9.89 38.89
N GLY A 496 4.19 -10.81 38.12
CA GLY A 496 4.45 -12.24 38.22
C GLY A 496 3.61 -12.96 39.28
N PHE A 497 2.48 -12.39 39.71
CA PHE A 497 1.52 -13.11 40.53
C PHE A 497 0.69 -14.08 39.68
N SER A 498 0.46 -15.29 40.20
CA SER A 498 -0.48 -16.24 39.63
C SER A 498 -1.92 -15.84 39.93
N LYS A 499 -2.87 -16.41 39.18
CA LYS A 499 -4.30 -16.17 39.39
C LYS A 499 -4.75 -16.59 40.78
N GLU A 500 -4.30 -17.75 41.23
CA GLU A 500 -4.63 -18.33 42.54
C GLU A 500 -4.11 -17.46 43.68
N GLU A 501 -2.88 -16.92 43.55
CA GLU A 501 -2.33 -15.96 44.52
C GLU A 501 -3.17 -14.69 44.57
N VAL A 502 -3.48 -14.09 43.41
CA VAL A 502 -4.26 -12.85 43.35
C VAL A 502 -5.68 -13.04 43.91
N ASP A 503 -6.35 -14.14 43.59
CA ASP A 503 -7.69 -14.44 44.11
C ASP A 503 -7.67 -14.71 45.62
N SER A 504 -6.66 -15.42 46.13
CA SER A 504 -6.46 -15.66 47.56
C SER A 504 -6.19 -14.36 48.32
N MET A 505 -5.26 -13.54 47.83
CA MET A 505 -4.87 -12.29 48.47
C MET A 505 -5.99 -11.23 48.39
N LEU A 506 -6.67 -11.07 47.25
CA LEU A 506 -7.84 -10.17 47.14
C LEU A 506 -9.06 -10.65 47.94
N GLY A 507 -9.13 -11.94 48.28
CA GLY A 507 -10.14 -12.50 49.17
C GLY A 507 -9.88 -12.16 50.63
N ASN A 508 -8.61 -12.10 51.04
CA ASN A 508 -8.19 -11.83 52.41
C ASN A 508 -7.87 -10.35 52.67
N TYR A 509 -7.71 -9.54 51.63
CA TYR A 509 -7.34 -8.13 51.75
C TYR A 509 -8.50 -7.30 52.34
N PRO A 510 -8.30 -6.64 53.50
CA PRO A 510 -9.35 -6.01 54.29
C PRO A 510 -9.87 -4.68 53.71
N GLY A 511 -9.28 -4.17 52.62
CA GLY A 511 -9.63 -2.89 52.00
C GLY A 511 -10.76 -2.95 50.96
N LYS A 512 -11.69 -3.91 51.06
CA LYS A 512 -12.93 -3.95 50.27
C LYS A 512 -14.12 -3.39 51.02
#